data_AF-A0AB37IG10-F1
#
_entry.id   AF-A0AB37IG10-F1
#
_cell.length_a   1.000
_cell.length_b   1.000
_cell.length_c   1.000
_cell.angle_alpha   90.00
_cell.angle_beta   90.00
_cell.angle_gamma   90.00
#
_symmetry.space_group_name_H-M   'P 1'
#
loop_
_entity.id
_entity.type
_entity.pdbx_description
1 polymer ?
#
loop_
_entity_poly.entity_id
_entity_poly.type
_entity_poly.pdbx_seq_one_letter_code
_entity_poly.pdbx_strand_id
1 'polypeptide(L)' 'MKKTIINALLNQKKVTFVFDKDIQFSADSLINELPNDKNYIQVKQNTYADNTSRIVNLSTVSWIRIQD' A
#
# COMPACT_ATOMS: atom_id res chain seq x y z
N MET A 1 -2.11 -7.81 -9.01
CA MET A 1 -2.11 -7.21 -7.65
C MET A 1 -1.72 -5.74 -7.65
N LYS A 2 -0.52 -5.35 -8.13
CA LYS A 2 -0.04 -3.94 -8.16
C LYS A 2 -1.06 -2.93 -8.72
N LYS A 3 -1.59 -3.18 -9.92
CA LYS A 3 -2.59 -2.31 -10.57
C LYS A 3 -3.88 -2.15 -9.73
N THR A 4 -4.33 -3.22 -9.07
CA THR A 4 -5.51 -3.19 -8.19
C THR A 4 -5.30 -2.30 -6.98
N ILE A 5 -4.11 -2.38 -6.36
CA ILE A 5 -3.73 -1.55 -5.21
C ILE A 5 -3.63 -0.08 -5.63
N ILE A 6 -2.95 0.20 -6.74
CA ILE A 6 -2.82 1.55 -7.29
C ILE A 6 -4.21 2.14 -7.54
N ASN A 7 -5.09 1.41 -8.21
CA ASN A 7 -6.45 1.87 -8.47
C ASN A 7 -7.22 2.13 -7.17
N ALA A 8 -7.09 1.28 -6.15
CA ALA A 8 -7.74 1.49 -4.86
C ALA A 8 -7.27 2.79 -4.20
N LEU A 9 -5.95 3.00 -4.12
CA LEU A 9 -5.36 4.21 -3.53
C LEU A 9 -5.71 5.49 -4.31
N LEU A 10 -5.77 5.42 -5.65
CA LEU A 10 -6.21 6.55 -6.48
C LEU A 10 -7.70 6.88 -6.30
N ASN A 11 -8.52 5.89 -5.94
CA ASN A 11 -9.93 6.06 -5.58
C ASN A 11 -10.11 6.37 -4.08
N GLN A 12 -9.06 6.86 -3.40
CA GLN A 12 -9.09 7.26 -1.99
C GLN A 12 -9.48 6.13 -1.02
N LYS A 13 -9.33 4.87 -1.44
CA LYS A 13 -9.57 3.71 -0.58
C LYS A 13 -8.35 3.40 0.26
N LYS A 14 -8.58 2.91 1.48
CA LYS A 14 -7.52 2.41 2.35
C LYS A 14 -7.13 0.99 1.95
N VAL A 15 -5.83 0.75 1.79
CA VAL A 15 -5.24 -0.56 1.52
C VAL A 15 -4.39 -1.01 2.70
N THR A 16 -4.75 -2.14 3.30
CA THR A 16 -3.93 -2.84 4.30
C THR A 16 -3.14 -3.96 3.63
N PHE A 17 -1.82 -3.85 3.68
CA PHE A 17 -0.86 -4.86 3.27
C PHE A 17 -0.57 -5.79 4.44
N VAL A 18 -0.78 -7.10 4.24
CA VAL A 18 -0.48 -8.12 5.25
C VAL A 18 0.69 -8.96 4.76
N PHE A 19 1.81 -8.89 5.48
CA PHE A 19 3.05 -9.61 5.17
C PHE A 19 3.05 -10.98 5.85
N ASP A 20 2.67 -11.01 7.13
CA ASP A 20 2.51 -12.20 7.95
C ASP A 20 1.39 -11.96 9.00
N LYS A 21 1.05 -12.96 9.82
CA LYS A 21 -0.05 -12.91 10.82
C LYS A 21 -0.01 -11.67 11.71
N ASP A 22 1.18 -11.22 12.09
CA ASP A 22 1.38 -10.09 13.03
C ASP A 22 1.92 -8.83 12.36
N ILE A 23 2.26 -8.89 11.06
CA ILE A 23 2.93 -7.80 10.36
C ILE A 23 2.01 -7.27 9.26
N GLN A 24 1.43 -6.10 9.53
CA GLN A 24 0.57 -5.38 8.58
C GLN A 24 0.93 -3.89 8.52
N PHE A 25 0.65 -3.29 7.37
CA PHE A 25 0.81 -1.86 7.14
C PHE A 25 -0.41 -1.34 6.38
N SER A 26 -0.95 -0.19 6.74
CA SER A 26 -2.07 0.42 6.01
C SER A 26 -1.65 1.69 5.33
N ALA A 27 -2.13 1.92 4.12
CA ALA A 27 -1.95 3.15 3.37
C ALA A 27 -3.28 3.63 2.79
N ASP A 28 -3.42 4.94 2.63
CA ASP A 28 -4.58 5.60 2.01
C ASP A 28 -4.19 6.46 0.81
N SER A 29 -2.90 6.54 0.49
CA SER A 29 -2.40 7.33 -0.62
C SER A 29 -1.23 6.65 -1.33
N LEU A 30 -1.21 6.78 -2.65
CA LEU A 30 -0.09 6.40 -3.50
C LEU A 30 0.85 7.61 -3.65
N ILE A 31 2.15 7.41 -3.39
CA ILE A 31 3.18 8.43 -3.65
C ILE A 31 3.81 8.19 -5.01
N ASN A 32 4.26 6.96 -5.27
CA ASN A 32 4.95 6.61 -6.51
C ASN A 32 4.66 5.14 -6.86
N GLU A 33 4.28 4.91 -8.11
CA GLU A 33 4.04 3.55 -8.60
C GLU A 33 5.32 2.79 -8.92
N LEU A 34 6.49 3.44 -9.02
CA LEU A 34 7.77 2.83 -9.38
C LEU A 34 7.65 1.96 -10.65
N PRO A 35 7.51 2.57 -11.84
CA PRO A 35 7.13 1.86 -13.06
C PRO A 35 8.19 0.84 -13.52
N ASN A 36 9.46 1.08 -13.19
CA ASN A 36 10.57 0.18 -13.52
C ASN A 36 10.65 -1.05 -12.58
N ASP A 37 9.92 -1.04 -11.47
CA ASP A 37 9.95 -2.08 -10.44
C ASP A 37 8.60 -2.77 -10.30
N LYS A 38 8.43 -3.93 -10.95
CA LYS A 38 7.16 -4.66 -10.99
C LYS A 38 6.55 -4.96 -9.60
N ASN A 39 7.39 -5.13 -8.59
CA ASN A 39 6.98 -5.54 -7.25
C ASN A 39 7.00 -4.42 -6.22
N TYR A 40 7.45 -3.21 -6.55
CA TYR A 40 7.54 -2.13 -5.56
C TYR A 40 6.52 -1.04 -5.83
N ILE A 41 6.00 -0.46 -4.76
CA ILE A 41 5.23 0.79 -4.77
C ILE A 41 5.61 1.62 -3.55
N GLN A 42 5.55 2.94 -3.67
CA GLN A 42 5.68 3.84 -2.55
C GLN A 42 4.30 4.38 -2.16
N VAL A 43 3.94 4.18 -0.91
CA VAL A 43 2.61 4.50 -0.37
C VAL A 43 2.75 5.31 0.91
N LYS A 44 1.66 5.96 1.30
CA LYS A 44 1.58 6.78 2.49
C LYS A 44 0.34 6.43 3.31
N GLN A 45 0.50 6.49 4.62
CA GLN A 45 -0.62 6.56 5.55
C GLN A 45 -0.77 8.02 6.00
N ASN A 46 -1.92 8.64 5.75
CA ASN A 46 -2.24 9.96 6.26
C ASN A 46 -3.09 9.80 7.54
N THR A 47 -2.46 9.54 8.69
CA THR A 47 -3.14 9.67 9.98
C THR A 47 -2.84 11.03 10.60
N TYR A 48 -3.76 11.50 11.46
CA TYR A 48 -3.66 12.80 12.15
C TYR A 48 -2.37 12.96 12.98
N ALA A 49 -1.70 11.86 13.32
CA ALA A 49 -0.49 11.82 14.14
C ALA A 49 0.78 11.45 13.35
N ASP A 50 0.67 10.69 12.25
CA ASP A 50 1.83 10.13 11.55
C ASP A 50 1.67 10.20 10.02
N ASN A 51 2.55 10.98 9.38
CA ASN A 51 2.71 11.02 7.93
C ASN A 51 3.76 9.99 7.48
N THR A 52 3.50 8.72 7.75
CA THR A 52 4.47 7.65 7.42
C THR A 52 4.38 7.27 5.95
N SER A 53 5.47 7.50 5.22
CA SER A 53 5.65 6.94 3.87
C SER A 53 6.45 5.65 3.94
N ARG A 54 6.12 4.68 3.08
CA ARG A 54 6.80 3.39 3.01
C ARG A 54 6.88 2.87 1.59
N ILE A 55 8.04 2.33 1.22
CA ILE A 55 8.19 1.51 0.03
C ILE A 55 7.77 0.08 0.40
N VAL A 56 6.78 -0.45 -0.30
CA VAL A 56 6.23 -1.78 -0.08
C VAL A 56 6.69 -2.70 -1.20
N ASN A 57 7.32 -3.82 -0.81
CA ASN A 57 7.57 -4.93 -1.71
C ASN A 57 6.33 -5.85 -1.77
N LEU A 58 5.62 -5.80 -2.88
CA LEU A 58 4.43 -6.61 -3.16
C LEU A 58 4.74 -8.09 -3.30
N SER A 59 5.99 -8.51 -3.51
CA SER A 59 6.34 -9.94 -3.53
C SER A 59 6.35 -10.57 -2.14
N THR A 60 6.43 -9.76 -1.07
CA THR A 60 6.39 -10.23 0.32
C THR A 60 5.01 -10.03 0.96
N VAL A 61 4.06 -9.48 0.21
CA VAL A 61 2.68 -9.31 0.67
C VAL A 61 1.93 -10.62 0.46
N SER A 62 1.50 -11.21 1.57
CA SER A 62 0.71 -12.44 1.56
C SER A 62 -0.69 -12.20 1.01
N TRP A 63 -1.35 -11.13 1.45
CA TRP A 63 -2.65 -10.70 0.94
C TRP A 63 -2.92 -9.22 1.28
N ILE A 64 -3.97 -8.65 0.68
CA ILE A 64 -4.38 -7.26 0.90
C ILE A 64 -5.84 -7.16 1.35
N ARG A 65 -6.14 -6.16 2.18
CA ARG A 65 -7.52 -5.73 2.50
C ARG A 65 -7.75 -4.34 1.92
N ILE A 66 -8.85 -4.15 1.21
CA ILE A 66 -9.26 -2.84 0.69
C ILE A 66 -10.50 -2.40 1.47
N GLN A 67 -10.49 -1.19 2.00
CA GLN A 67 -11.56 -0.60 2.80
C GLN A 67 -11.95 0.75 2.19
N ASP A 68 -13.24 1.09 2.29
CA ASP A 68 -13.76 2.42 1.90
C ASP A 68 -13.37 3.50 2.91
#